data_AF-A0A1R2AZ72-F1
#
_entry.id   AF-A0A1R2AZ72-F1
#
_cell.length_a   1.000
_cell.length_b   1.000
_cell.length_c   1.000
_cell.angle_alpha   90.00
_cell.angle_beta   90.00
_cell.angle_gamma   90.00
#
_symmetry.space_group_name_H-M   'P 1'
#
loop_
_entity.id
_entity.type
_entity.pdbx_description
1 polymer ?
#
loop_
_entity_poly.entity_id
_entity_poly.type
_entity_poly.pdbx_seq_one_letter_code
_entity_poly.pdbx_strand_id
1 'polypeptide(L)'
;MVETRSKTRTIKPAAKTQEVHKKTEIDNKKAKKSEKKQEKLAKEPKSQEKKVSESKAPPKTQNKSEKPQPEVAKTSKSEKKKDKTQPEGKILKKTPRSTTKIPTTTNKSPSPPPSSEPVQKVKSIPKKYAMYDIDQYKKFLELENDLNKNGLSELKDMCRKNLMKVSGNKSDVIERIADAKILGVIPKCPACGGGRPKLNPKTMTYYCSGYLEDVDFINCHKSFKYSDIVRTQWQD
;
A
#
# COMPACT_ATOMS: atom_id res chain seq x y z
N MET A 1 -5.56 -40.08 -56.82
CA MET A 1 -6.11 -40.29 -55.47
C MET A 1 -4.98 -40.81 -54.59
N VAL A 2 -4.47 -40.00 -53.67
CA VAL A 2 -3.29 -40.34 -52.85
C VAL A 2 -3.76 -40.39 -51.40
N GLU A 3 -3.89 -41.60 -50.85
CA GLU A 3 -4.27 -41.85 -49.46
C GLU A 3 -3.10 -41.56 -48.52
N THR A 4 -3.25 -40.55 -47.65
CA THR A 4 -2.32 -40.26 -46.56
C THR A 4 -2.81 -40.93 -45.28
N ARG A 5 -2.10 -41.98 -44.85
CA ARG A 5 -2.37 -42.72 -43.61
C ARG A 5 -1.79 -42.00 -42.39
N SER A 6 -2.67 -41.47 -41.54
CA SER A 6 -2.34 -40.85 -40.25
C SER A 6 -1.95 -41.91 -39.20
N LYS A 7 -0.68 -41.94 -38.81
CA LYS A 7 -0.15 -42.77 -37.71
C LYS A 7 -0.45 -42.10 -36.35
N THR A 8 -1.47 -42.58 -35.66
CA THR A 8 -1.71 -42.29 -34.24
C THR A 8 -0.71 -43.07 -33.37
N ARG A 9 0.14 -42.35 -32.61
CA ARG A 9 0.99 -42.94 -31.57
C ARG A 9 0.23 -42.96 -30.24
N THR A 10 -0.17 -44.14 -29.82
CA THR A 10 -0.67 -44.43 -28.47
C THR A 10 0.49 -44.36 -27.48
N ILE A 11 0.48 -43.35 -26.60
CA ILE A 11 1.44 -43.23 -25.50
C ILE A 11 0.89 -44.05 -24.32
N LYS A 12 1.57 -45.15 -23.99
CA LYS A 12 1.32 -45.94 -22.78
C LYS A 12 1.66 -45.10 -21.53
N PRO A 13 0.80 -45.06 -20.50
CA PRO A 13 1.18 -44.50 -19.21
C PRO A 13 2.14 -45.46 -18.51
N ALA A 14 3.37 -45.00 -18.28
CA ALA A 14 4.34 -45.70 -17.46
C ALA A 14 3.90 -45.64 -15.99
N ALA A 15 3.48 -46.79 -15.47
CA ALA A 15 3.35 -47.03 -14.05
C ALA A 15 4.74 -46.92 -13.41
N LYS A 16 4.92 -45.95 -12.50
CA LYS A 16 6.09 -45.93 -11.63
C LYS A 16 5.75 -45.36 -10.24
N THR A 17 5.64 -46.32 -9.32
CA THR A 17 6.15 -46.27 -7.94
C THR A 17 5.36 -45.44 -6.93
N GLN A 18 4.45 -46.18 -6.30
CA GLN A 18 4.05 -46.02 -4.91
C GLN A 18 5.27 -46.29 -4.00
N GLU A 19 5.89 -45.27 -3.42
CA GLU A 19 6.81 -45.47 -2.27
C GLU A 19 7.12 -44.18 -1.50
N VAL A 20 6.12 -43.41 -1.05
CA VAL A 20 6.33 -42.37 0.00
C VAL A 20 5.10 -42.25 0.91
N HIS A 21 4.67 -43.36 1.48
CA HIS A 21 3.75 -43.40 2.63
C HIS A 21 4.48 -44.09 3.79
N LYS A 22 5.31 -43.34 4.53
CA LYS A 22 5.85 -43.69 5.87
C LYS A 22 6.72 -42.55 6.41
N LYS A 23 6.11 -41.40 6.75
CA LYS A 23 6.75 -40.39 7.62
C LYS A 23 5.78 -39.41 8.31
N THR A 24 4.55 -39.85 8.57
CA THR A 24 3.55 -39.12 9.35
C THR A 24 3.03 -40.01 10.47
N GLU A 25 3.87 -40.29 11.49
CA GLU A 25 3.40 -41.02 12.68
C GLU A 25 4.25 -40.80 13.95
N ILE A 26 4.91 -39.63 14.10
CA ILE A 26 5.69 -39.32 15.32
C ILE A 26 5.33 -37.98 15.99
N ASP A 27 4.58 -37.08 15.35
CA ASP A 27 4.22 -35.78 15.97
C ASP A 27 2.74 -35.63 16.38
N ASN A 28 2.00 -36.75 16.53
CA ASN A 28 0.60 -36.74 16.99
C ASN A 28 0.44 -37.16 18.47
N LYS A 29 1.46 -36.90 19.30
CA LYS A 29 1.49 -37.23 20.74
C LYS A 29 1.73 -36.04 21.68
N LYS A 30 1.55 -34.80 21.18
CA LYS A 30 1.63 -33.57 22.00
C LYS A 30 0.39 -32.68 21.93
N ALA A 31 -0.75 -33.23 21.52
CA ALA A 31 -2.06 -32.56 21.43
C ALA A 31 -3.11 -33.13 22.42
N LYS A 32 -2.68 -33.67 23.58
CA LYS A 32 -3.58 -34.22 24.62
C LYS A 32 -3.17 -33.83 26.04
N LYS A 33 -2.69 -32.60 26.24
CA LYS A 33 -2.34 -32.06 27.58
C LYS A 33 -2.51 -30.54 27.68
N SER A 34 -3.66 -30.01 27.27
CA SER A 34 -4.05 -28.62 27.56
C SER A 34 -5.55 -28.42 27.83
N GLU A 35 -6.41 -29.41 27.59
CA GLU A 35 -7.80 -29.42 28.06
C GLU A 35 -7.91 -29.95 29.49
N LYS A 36 -7.30 -29.24 30.46
CA LYS A 36 -7.61 -29.40 31.89
C LYS A 36 -7.12 -28.19 32.70
N LYS A 37 -7.47 -26.98 32.26
CA LYS A 37 -7.29 -25.75 33.07
C LYS A 37 -8.25 -24.63 32.65
N GLN A 38 -9.51 -24.97 32.44
CA GLN A 38 -10.62 -24.02 32.32
C GLN A 38 -11.80 -24.51 33.16
N GLU A 39 -11.56 -24.72 34.45
CA GLU A 39 -12.63 -24.92 35.43
C GLU A 39 -12.13 -24.39 36.77
N LYS A 40 -12.23 -23.07 36.96
CA LYS A 40 -12.30 -22.35 38.23
C LYS A 40 -12.07 -20.87 37.97
N LEU A 41 -13.16 -20.13 37.80
CA LEU A 41 -13.41 -18.79 38.35
C LEU A 41 -14.75 -18.28 37.80
N ALA A 42 -15.81 -19.01 38.13
CA ALA A 42 -17.13 -18.42 38.29
C ALA A 42 -17.15 -17.75 39.67
N LYS A 43 -17.12 -16.42 39.70
CA LYS A 43 -17.63 -15.61 40.80
C LYS A 43 -18.12 -14.30 40.20
N GLU A 44 -19.44 -14.16 40.23
CA GLU A 44 -20.20 -12.93 40.01
C GLU A 44 -19.71 -11.80 40.95
N PRO A 45 -20.04 -10.54 40.63
CA PRO A 45 -21.27 -10.01 41.24
C PRO A 45 -22.16 -9.18 40.30
N LYS A 46 -23.46 -9.49 40.36
CA LYS A 46 -24.59 -8.57 40.57
C LYS A 46 -24.51 -7.14 40.01
N SER A 47 -25.43 -6.91 39.07
CA SER A 47 -26.54 -5.94 39.22
C SER A 47 -26.20 -4.49 39.53
N GLN A 48 -26.48 -3.61 38.56
CA GLN A 48 -27.36 -2.46 38.81
C GLN A 48 -28.00 -1.95 37.52
N GLU A 49 -29.31 -2.12 37.46
CA GLU A 49 -30.25 -1.47 36.55
C GLU A 49 -30.31 0.05 36.78
N LYS A 50 -30.33 0.81 35.68
CA LYS A 50 -30.98 2.14 35.50
C LYS A 50 -31.30 2.18 34.00
N LYS A 51 -32.52 1.93 33.50
CA LYS A 51 -33.82 2.61 33.65
C LYS A 51 -33.77 4.10 33.31
N VAL A 52 -34.71 4.50 32.42
CA VAL A 52 -35.12 5.86 32.02
C VAL A 52 -34.26 6.43 30.87
N SER A 53 -34.77 6.93 29.72
CA SER A 53 -36.12 7.23 29.26
C SER A 53 -36.16 7.35 27.73
N GLU A 54 -37.33 6.98 27.23
CA GLU A 54 -37.94 7.23 25.93
C GLU A 54 -38.13 8.73 25.61
N SER A 55 -38.32 9.03 24.33
CA SER A 55 -38.89 10.24 23.69
C SER A 55 -37.95 11.41 23.34
N LYS A 56 -37.68 11.60 22.04
CA LYS A 56 -38.32 12.66 21.22
C LYS A 56 -37.82 12.68 19.76
N ALA A 57 -38.78 12.92 18.87
CA ALA A 57 -38.68 13.03 17.43
C ALA A 57 -37.73 14.15 16.92
N PRO A 58 -37.26 14.08 15.66
CA PRO A 58 -36.43 15.12 15.05
C PRO A 58 -37.28 16.36 14.67
N PRO A 59 -36.84 17.60 14.97
CA PRO A 59 -37.42 18.77 14.35
C PRO A 59 -36.88 18.92 12.92
N LYS A 60 -37.81 18.94 11.96
CA LYS A 60 -37.61 19.54 10.64
C LYS A 60 -37.35 21.04 10.85
N THR A 61 -36.22 21.53 10.37
CA THR A 61 -35.99 22.97 10.20
C THR A 61 -35.60 23.24 8.76
N GLN A 62 -36.52 23.88 8.04
CA GLN A 62 -36.26 24.58 6.79
C GLN A 62 -35.69 25.96 7.14
N ASN A 63 -34.56 26.34 6.52
CA ASN A 63 -34.04 27.70 6.32
C ASN A 63 -32.98 27.52 5.22
N LYS A 64 -33.15 27.94 3.95
CA LYS A 64 -33.49 29.24 3.37
C LYS A 64 -32.68 30.40 3.94
N SER A 65 -31.93 31.01 3.00
CA SER A 65 -31.36 32.36 3.02
C SER A 65 -29.88 32.51 3.43
N GLU A 66 -29.19 33.13 2.48
CA GLU A 66 -28.18 34.18 2.64
C GLU A 66 -26.69 33.83 2.80
N LYS A 67 -26.00 34.13 1.70
CA LYS A 67 -24.58 34.36 1.52
C LYS A 67 -24.19 35.69 2.18
N PRO A 68 -23.18 35.71 3.06
CA PRO A 68 -22.43 36.93 3.35
C PRO A 68 -21.06 36.88 2.67
N GLN A 69 -20.80 37.85 1.80
CA GLN A 69 -19.44 38.37 1.64
C GLN A 69 -19.05 39.14 2.91
N PRO A 70 -17.76 39.22 3.23
CA PRO A 70 -17.26 40.51 3.69
C PRO A 70 -16.02 40.98 2.94
N GLU A 71 -16.17 42.20 2.41
CA GLU A 71 -15.12 43.12 2.01
C GLU A 71 -14.29 43.63 3.21
N VAL A 72 -13.01 43.84 2.91
CA VAL A 72 -12.00 44.77 3.44
C VAL A 72 -12.37 45.80 4.54
N ALA A 73 -11.57 45.83 5.62
CA ALA A 73 -10.90 47.01 6.21
C ALA A 73 -9.98 46.57 7.37
N LYS A 74 -8.66 46.89 7.37
CA LYS A 74 -8.00 47.97 8.17
C LYS A 74 -8.45 47.96 9.65
N THR A 75 -7.65 47.84 10.70
CA THR A 75 -6.33 48.35 11.16
C THR A 75 -6.17 47.75 12.58
N SER A 76 -5.05 47.49 13.25
CA SER A 76 -3.97 48.38 13.72
C SER A 76 -3.05 47.59 14.66
N LYS A 77 -1.73 47.79 14.52
CA LYS A 77 -0.77 48.15 15.58
C LYS A 77 -0.88 47.43 16.94
N SER A 78 0.10 46.56 17.23
CA SER A 78 0.74 46.56 18.56
C SER A 78 2.17 46.04 18.49
N GLU A 79 3.07 46.88 18.97
CA GLU A 79 4.51 46.70 19.05
C GLU A 79 4.88 45.76 20.21
N LYS A 80 5.82 44.83 19.98
CA LYS A 80 6.76 44.46 21.05
C LYS A 80 8.14 44.12 20.48
N LYS A 81 9.03 45.09 20.66
CA LYS A 81 10.48 45.01 20.50
C LYS A 81 11.05 43.80 21.26
N LYS A 82 11.88 43.01 20.59
CA LYS A 82 13.05 42.40 21.24
C LYS A 82 14.20 42.33 20.25
N ASP A 83 15.14 43.24 20.46
CA ASP A 83 16.50 43.26 19.92
C ASP A 83 17.16 41.88 20.04
N LYS A 84 17.64 41.36 18.91
CA LYS A 84 18.86 40.52 18.89
C LYS A 84 19.52 40.61 17.52
N THR A 85 20.47 41.54 17.47
CA THR A 85 21.68 41.60 16.65
C THR A 85 21.95 40.36 15.79
N GLN A 86 21.88 40.53 14.46
CA GLN A 86 22.57 39.65 13.51
C GLN A 86 23.70 40.44 12.82
N PRO A 87 24.89 39.82 12.66
CA PRO A 87 26.01 40.43 11.96
C PRO A 87 25.80 40.45 10.44
N GLU A 88 26.13 41.60 9.86
CA GLU A 88 26.25 41.84 8.42
C GLU A 88 27.27 40.88 7.77
N GLY A 89 26.94 40.33 6.60
CA GLY A 89 27.90 39.49 5.89
C GLY A 89 27.43 38.98 4.53
N LYS A 90 27.76 39.75 3.48
CA LYS A 90 27.90 39.35 2.07
C LYS A 90 26.63 39.08 1.26
N ILE A 91 26.14 40.19 0.71
CA ILE A 91 25.40 40.29 -0.55
C ILE A 91 26.23 39.65 -1.69
N LEU A 92 25.83 38.47 -2.15
CA LEU A 92 26.23 37.97 -3.47
C LEU A 92 25.20 38.43 -4.52
N LYS A 93 25.70 39.22 -5.47
CA LYS A 93 25.03 39.72 -6.67
C LYS A 93 24.24 38.61 -7.38
N LYS A 94 22.93 38.79 -7.47
CA LYS A 94 22.06 38.09 -8.41
C LYS A 94 22.27 38.71 -9.79
N THR A 95 22.79 37.93 -10.74
CA THR A 95 22.72 38.28 -12.16
C THR A 95 21.34 37.94 -12.72
N PRO A 96 20.74 38.80 -13.55
CA PRO A 96 19.47 38.51 -14.22
C PRO A 96 19.71 37.48 -15.33
N ARG A 97 19.18 36.26 -15.15
CA ARG A 97 19.21 35.23 -16.19
C ARG A 97 18.13 35.55 -17.22
N SER A 98 18.58 36.14 -18.33
CA SER A 98 17.81 36.41 -19.55
C SER A 98 17.02 35.17 -20.01
N THR A 99 15.76 35.41 -20.30
CA THR A 99 14.75 34.44 -20.74
C THR A 99 14.77 34.38 -22.27
N THR A 100 15.57 33.49 -22.85
CA THR A 100 15.47 33.18 -24.28
C THR A 100 14.34 32.16 -24.48
N LYS A 101 13.20 32.65 -24.96
CA LYS A 101 12.11 31.83 -25.52
C LYS A 101 12.63 31.16 -26.80
N ILE A 102 12.76 29.83 -26.78
CA ILE A 102 12.92 29.02 -27.98
C ILE A 102 11.55 28.36 -28.25
N PRO A 103 10.90 28.62 -29.39
CA PRO A 103 9.75 27.86 -29.83
C PRO A 103 10.24 26.55 -30.46
N THR A 104 10.10 25.42 -29.76
CA THR A 104 10.35 24.10 -30.35
C THR A 104 9.02 23.48 -30.74
N THR A 105 8.62 23.79 -31.98
CA THR A 105 7.69 23.00 -32.77
C THR A 105 8.43 21.81 -33.36
N THR A 106 8.15 20.59 -32.91
CA THR A 106 8.51 19.37 -33.66
C THR A 106 7.53 18.22 -33.38
N ASN A 107 6.72 17.95 -34.41
CA ASN A 107 6.22 16.66 -34.88
C ASN A 107 6.05 15.52 -33.87
N LYS A 108 4.79 15.31 -33.51
CA LYS A 108 4.26 14.09 -32.90
C LYS A 108 4.20 12.98 -33.96
N SER A 109 5.29 12.23 -34.09
CA SER A 109 5.34 11.00 -34.88
C SER A 109 4.56 9.87 -34.16
N PRO A 110 3.72 9.08 -34.85
CA PRO A 110 3.02 7.94 -34.26
C PRO A 110 4.02 6.86 -33.86
N SER A 111 4.05 6.53 -32.57
CA SER A 111 4.87 5.43 -32.05
C SER A 111 4.36 4.08 -32.59
N PRO A 112 5.26 3.17 -33.01
CA PRO A 112 4.89 1.83 -33.48
C PRO A 112 4.27 0.97 -32.36
N PRO A 113 3.44 -0.03 -32.71
CA PRO A 113 2.82 -0.93 -31.73
C PRO A 113 3.89 -1.75 -30.98
N PRO A 114 3.68 -2.04 -29.68
CA PRO A 114 4.67 -2.73 -28.86
C PRO A 114 4.92 -4.14 -29.38
N SER A 115 6.11 -4.30 -29.96
CA SER A 115 6.73 -5.55 -30.36
C SER A 115 6.78 -6.51 -29.17
N SER A 116 6.27 -7.73 -29.37
CA SER A 116 6.37 -8.85 -28.45
C SER A 116 7.83 -9.30 -28.34
N GLU A 117 8.62 -8.60 -27.52
CA GLU A 117 9.99 -9.02 -27.27
C GLU A 117 10.03 -10.32 -26.45
N PRO A 118 10.90 -11.27 -26.81
CA PRO A 118 11.05 -12.52 -26.10
C PRO A 118 11.52 -12.26 -24.66
N VAL A 119 10.67 -12.63 -23.70
CA VAL A 119 10.93 -12.53 -22.26
C VAL A 119 12.27 -13.16 -21.93
N GLN A 120 13.28 -12.30 -21.70
CA GLN A 120 14.62 -12.74 -21.36
C GLN A 120 14.55 -13.57 -20.07
N LYS A 121 15.15 -14.77 -20.10
CA LYS A 121 15.18 -15.69 -18.95
C LYS A 121 15.90 -14.99 -17.78
N VAL A 122 15.15 -14.48 -16.82
CA VAL A 122 15.67 -13.85 -15.60
C VAL A 122 16.36 -14.92 -14.75
N LYS A 123 17.70 -14.91 -14.73
CA LYS A 123 18.51 -15.96 -14.04
C LYS A 123 18.59 -15.75 -12.52
N SER A 124 18.31 -14.56 -12.01
CA SER A 124 18.30 -14.28 -10.57
C SER A 124 17.41 -13.09 -10.22
N ILE A 125 16.74 -13.17 -9.07
CA ILE A 125 15.89 -12.10 -8.56
C ILE A 125 16.78 -11.09 -7.80
N PRO A 126 16.65 -9.77 -8.02
CA PRO A 126 17.39 -8.78 -7.25
C PRO A 126 17.07 -8.86 -5.76
N LYS A 127 18.06 -8.59 -4.89
CA LYS A 127 17.90 -8.68 -3.41
C LYS A 127 16.73 -7.84 -2.85
N LYS A 128 16.35 -6.75 -3.53
CA LYS A 128 15.19 -5.92 -3.16
C LYS A 128 13.87 -6.68 -3.25
N TYR A 129 13.80 -7.63 -4.19
CA TYR A 129 12.63 -8.44 -4.51
C TYR A 129 12.79 -9.88 -4.00
N ALA A 130 13.62 -10.11 -2.98
CA ALA A 130 13.83 -11.44 -2.40
C ALA A 130 12.56 -12.08 -1.81
N MET A 131 11.48 -11.30 -1.66
CA MET A 131 10.17 -11.79 -1.18
C MET A 131 9.34 -12.49 -2.25
N TYR A 132 9.62 -12.24 -3.52
CA TYR A 132 8.81 -12.77 -4.61
C TYR A 132 9.37 -14.10 -5.07
N ASP A 133 8.46 -15.00 -5.43
CA ASP A 133 8.82 -16.14 -6.26
C ASP A 133 9.19 -15.67 -7.69
N ILE A 134 9.87 -16.51 -8.46
CA ILE A 134 10.31 -16.19 -9.84
C ILE A 134 9.11 -15.79 -10.71
N ASP A 135 7.99 -16.49 -10.58
CA ASP A 135 6.79 -16.20 -11.37
C ASP A 135 6.04 -14.96 -10.88
N GLN A 136 6.06 -14.69 -9.57
CA GLN A 136 5.56 -13.43 -9.02
C GLN A 136 6.39 -12.24 -9.50
N TYR A 137 7.71 -12.39 -9.56
CA TYR A 137 8.60 -11.34 -10.04
C TYR A 137 8.39 -11.04 -11.54
N LYS A 138 8.13 -12.06 -12.37
CA LYS A 138 7.75 -11.82 -13.78
C LYS A 138 6.46 -11.01 -13.89
N LYS A 139 5.42 -11.39 -13.12
CA LYS A 139 4.15 -10.64 -13.07
C LYS A 139 4.35 -9.20 -12.58
N PHE A 140 5.28 -8.99 -11.64
CA PHE A 140 5.63 -7.65 -11.17
C PHE A 140 6.15 -6.78 -12.31
N LEU A 141 7.06 -7.30 -13.15
CA LEU A 141 7.61 -6.58 -14.30
C LEU A 141 6.55 -6.29 -15.37
N GLU A 142 5.64 -7.23 -15.63
CA GLU A 142 4.51 -7.04 -16.54
C GLU A 142 3.59 -5.91 -16.05
N LEU A 143 3.20 -5.94 -14.76
CA LEU A 143 2.38 -4.91 -14.14
C LEU A 143 3.07 -3.55 -14.12
N GLU A 144 4.38 -3.50 -13.89
CA GLU A 144 5.15 -2.25 -13.91
C GLU A 144 5.09 -1.60 -15.30
N ASN A 145 5.24 -2.39 -16.37
CA ASN A 145 5.14 -1.91 -17.75
C ASN A 145 3.73 -1.42 -18.10
N ASP A 146 2.68 -2.13 -17.64
CA ASP A 146 1.30 -1.73 -17.88
C ASP A 146 0.92 -0.47 -17.12
N LEU A 147 1.25 -0.39 -15.82
CA LEU A 147 0.96 0.77 -14.99
C LEU A 147 1.76 2.02 -15.41
N ASN A 148 2.89 1.84 -16.09
CA ASN A 148 3.65 2.97 -16.61
C ASN A 148 2.93 3.70 -17.76
N LYS A 149 1.97 3.04 -18.43
CA LYS A 149 1.10 3.65 -19.45
C LYS A 149 0.11 4.64 -18.84
N ASN A 150 -0.27 4.44 -17.57
CA ASN A 150 -1.22 5.31 -16.86
C ASN A 150 -0.58 6.63 -16.39
N GLY A 151 -1.44 7.64 -16.25
CA GLY A 151 -1.07 8.94 -15.68
C GLY A 151 -0.90 8.88 -14.16
N LEU A 152 -0.06 9.75 -13.59
CA LEU A 152 0.15 9.81 -12.13
C LEU A 152 -1.14 10.07 -11.34
N SER A 153 -2.09 10.83 -11.91
CA SER A 153 -3.39 11.08 -11.26
C SER A 153 -4.19 9.80 -11.10
N GLU A 154 -4.33 9.02 -12.17
CA GLU A 154 -5.06 7.74 -12.18
C GLU A 154 -4.43 6.74 -11.20
N LEU A 155 -3.10 6.64 -11.20
CA LEU A 155 -2.38 5.77 -10.26
C LEU A 155 -2.65 6.17 -8.79
N LYS A 156 -2.72 7.48 -8.51
CA LYS A 156 -3.08 7.97 -7.18
C LYS A 156 -4.54 7.65 -6.83
N ASP A 157 -5.45 7.66 -7.79
CA ASP A 157 -6.84 7.23 -7.60
C ASP A 157 -6.94 5.73 -7.29
N MET A 158 -6.19 4.89 -7.98
CA MET A 158 -6.09 3.45 -7.66
C MET A 158 -5.60 3.23 -6.22
N CYS A 159 -4.60 3.99 -5.78
CA CYS A 159 -4.15 3.97 -4.38
C CYS A 159 -5.22 4.44 -3.39
N ARG A 160 -6.01 5.46 -3.73
CA ARG A 160 -7.09 5.96 -2.85
C ARG A 160 -8.19 4.92 -2.66
N LYS A 161 -8.64 4.28 -3.74
CA LYS A 161 -9.64 3.21 -3.72
C LYS A 161 -9.22 2.07 -2.77
N ASN A 162 -7.96 1.67 -2.85
CA ASN A 162 -7.39 0.59 -2.03
C ASN A 162 -6.90 1.05 -0.65
N LEU A 163 -7.26 2.26 -0.22
CA LEU A 163 -6.79 2.84 1.04
C LEU A 163 -5.27 2.67 1.21
N MET A 164 -4.47 3.02 0.21
CA MET A 164 -3.01 2.99 0.22
C MET A 164 -2.40 4.38 0.34
N LYS A 165 -1.09 4.45 0.59
CA LYS A 165 -0.35 5.72 0.61
C LYS A 165 -0.30 6.33 -0.79
N VAL A 166 -0.71 7.59 -0.94
CA VAL A 166 -0.84 8.30 -2.24
C VAL A 166 0.38 9.16 -2.59
N SER A 167 1.24 9.47 -1.61
CA SER A 167 2.42 10.32 -1.83
C SER A 167 3.58 9.57 -2.50
N GLY A 168 4.51 10.29 -3.14
CA GLY A 168 5.72 9.76 -3.76
C GLY A 168 5.81 10.06 -5.25
N ASN A 169 6.90 9.63 -5.87
CA ASN A 169 7.11 9.76 -7.31
C ASN A 169 6.29 8.72 -8.08
N LYS A 170 6.15 8.88 -9.40
CA LYS A 170 5.39 7.94 -10.24
C LYS A 170 5.93 6.51 -10.11
N SER A 171 7.25 6.33 -10.14
CA SER A 171 7.91 5.03 -9.92
C SER A 171 7.51 4.38 -8.59
N ASP A 172 7.55 5.14 -7.49
CA ASP A 172 7.23 4.61 -6.16
C ASP A 172 5.75 4.23 -6.01
N VAL A 173 4.87 4.90 -6.75
CA VAL A 173 3.43 4.60 -6.76
C VAL A 173 3.19 3.35 -7.59
N ILE A 174 3.83 3.21 -8.76
CA ILE A 174 3.75 2.00 -9.60
C ILE A 174 4.25 0.78 -8.84
N GLU A 175 5.44 0.84 -8.22
CA GLU A 175 6.01 -0.27 -7.45
C GLU A 175 5.06 -0.71 -6.32
N ARG A 176 4.41 0.24 -5.63
CA ARG A 176 3.42 -0.06 -4.59
C ARG A 176 2.18 -0.76 -5.13
N ILE A 177 1.64 -0.29 -6.25
CA ILE A 177 0.44 -0.89 -6.85
C ILE A 177 0.77 -2.29 -7.38
N ALA A 178 1.91 -2.46 -8.03
CA ALA A 178 2.37 -3.76 -8.52
C ALA A 178 2.57 -4.76 -7.36
N ASP A 179 3.20 -4.35 -6.26
CA ASP A 179 3.31 -5.17 -5.03
C ASP A 179 1.92 -5.55 -4.49
N ALA A 180 1.03 -4.56 -4.38
CA ALA A 180 -0.30 -4.76 -3.81
C ALA A 180 -1.19 -5.66 -4.68
N LYS A 181 -1.02 -5.65 -6.00
CA LYS A 181 -1.72 -6.56 -6.92
C LYS A 181 -1.27 -8.01 -6.79
N ILE A 182 -0.01 -8.25 -6.44
CA ILE A 182 0.57 -9.61 -6.34
C ILE A 182 0.38 -10.19 -4.96
N LEU A 183 0.79 -9.45 -3.92
CA LEU A 183 0.81 -9.93 -2.53
C LEU A 183 -0.41 -9.45 -1.72
N GLY A 184 -1.20 -8.52 -2.25
CA GLY A 184 -2.28 -7.86 -1.54
C GLY A 184 -1.85 -6.53 -0.91
N VAL A 185 -2.86 -5.73 -0.57
CA VAL A 185 -2.74 -4.41 0.04
C VAL A 185 -2.29 -4.52 1.50
N ILE A 186 -1.29 -3.73 1.89
CA ILE A 186 -0.82 -3.65 3.26
C ILE A 186 -1.85 -2.90 4.11
N PRO A 187 -2.41 -3.51 5.17
CA PRO A 187 -3.41 -2.87 6.02
C PRO A 187 -2.80 -1.76 6.88
N LYS A 188 -3.66 -1.05 7.60
CA LYS A 188 -3.19 -0.13 8.66
C LYS A 188 -2.52 -0.92 9.78
N CYS A 189 -1.62 -0.26 10.50
CA CYS A 189 -0.90 -0.83 11.61
C CYS A 189 -1.88 -1.32 12.69
N PRO A 190 -1.88 -2.60 13.07
CA PRO A 190 -2.82 -3.12 14.06
C PRO A 190 -2.59 -2.54 15.47
N ALA A 191 -1.40 -1.97 15.73
CA ALA A 191 -1.06 -1.44 17.04
C ALA A 191 -1.42 0.02 17.25
N CYS A 192 -1.35 0.87 16.22
CA CYS A 192 -1.69 2.29 16.34
C CYS A 192 -2.90 2.70 15.49
N GLY A 193 -3.46 1.81 14.67
CA GLY A 193 -4.67 2.07 13.88
C GLY A 193 -4.49 3.01 12.68
N GLY A 194 -3.51 3.94 12.71
CA GLY A 194 -3.30 4.92 11.64
C GLY A 194 -2.05 4.71 10.77
N GLY A 195 -0.99 4.15 11.35
CA GLY A 195 0.30 3.96 10.67
C GLY A 195 0.23 2.96 9.50
N ARG A 196 1.16 3.08 8.55
CA ARG A 196 1.32 2.13 7.44
C ARG A 196 2.68 1.44 7.53
N PRO A 197 2.74 0.18 7.95
CA PRO A 197 4.00 -0.52 8.12
C PRO A 197 4.77 -0.63 6.80
N LYS A 198 6.08 -0.36 6.84
CA LYS A 198 7.00 -0.53 5.71
C LYS A 198 7.67 -1.89 5.79
N LEU A 199 7.69 -2.62 4.68
CA LEU A 199 8.36 -3.91 4.60
C LEU A 199 9.86 -3.73 4.39
N ASN A 200 10.67 -4.38 5.22
CA ASN A 200 12.11 -4.49 5.02
C ASN A 200 12.42 -5.80 4.26
N PRO A 201 12.87 -5.76 2.99
CA PRO A 201 13.05 -6.96 2.18
C PRO A 201 14.19 -7.86 2.67
N LYS A 202 15.12 -7.33 3.48
CA LYS A 202 16.24 -8.10 4.03
C LYS A 202 15.82 -8.95 5.23
N THR A 203 15.01 -8.39 6.12
CA THR A 203 14.63 -9.02 7.39
C THR A 203 13.25 -9.66 7.34
N MET A 204 12.48 -9.42 6.28
CA MET A 204 11.08 -9.88 6.14
C MET A 204 10.18 -9.39 7.29
N THR A 205 10.53 -8.24 7.87
CA THR A 205 9.78 -7.61 8.97
C THR A 205 9.14 -6.31 8.51
N TYR A 206 7.94 -6.06 8.99
CA TYR A 206 7.27 -4.78 8.80
C TYR A 206 7.61 -3.83 9.95
N TYR A 207 7.84 -2.57 9.64
CA TYR A 207 8.16 -1.53 10.61
C TYR A 207 7.20 -0.34 10.47
N CYS A 208 6.51 0.01 11.54
CA CYS A 208 5.58 1.15 11.56
C CYS A 208 6.26 2.41 12.09
N SER A 209 6.42 3.43 11.25
CA SER A 209 7.01 4.71 11.67
C SER A 209 6.07 5.58 12.52
N GLY A 210 4.77 5.30 12.53
CA GLY A 210 3.75 6.19 13.09
C GLY A 210 2.86 6.82 12.02
N TYR A 211 2.00 7.74 12.44
CA TYR A 211 1.13 8.55 11.58
C TYR A 211 0.90 9.93 12.20
N LEU A 212 0.43 10.87 11.39
CA LEU A 212 0.03 12.20 11.85
C LEU A 212 -1.49 12.17 12.10
N GLU A 213 -1.90 12.48 13.32
CA GLU A 213 -3.32 12.61 13.71
C GLU A 213 -3.58 14.09 13.98
N ASP A 214 -4.30 14.73 13.06
CA ASP A 214 -4.58 16.16 13.03
C ASP A 214 -3.32 17.05 13.04
N VAL A 215 -2.79 17.34 14.23
CA VAL A 215 -1.65 18.24 14.45
C VAL A 215 -0.45 17.49 15.06
N ASP A 216 -0.69 16.36 15.72
CA ASP A 216 0.33 15.64 16.47
C ASP A 216 0.82 14.40 15.73
N PHE A 217 2.14 14.21 15.73
CA PHE A 217 2.75 13.02 15.15
C PHE A 217 2.82 11.91 16.21
N ILE A 218 2.09 10.82 15.97
CA ILE A 218 2.05 9.67 16.86
C ILE A 218 3.12 8.66 16.43
N ASN A 219 4.22 8.64 17.17
CA ASN A 219 5.30 7.68 17.02
C ASN A 219 4.85 6.27 17.46
N CYS A 220 4.91 5.28 16.56
CA CYS A 220 4.55 3.89 16.87
C CYS A 220 5.78 2.98 17.07
N HIS A 221 6.72 3.00 16.13
CA HIS A 221 7.97 2.21 16.11
C HIS A 221 7.84 0.69 16.32
N LYS A 222 6.64 0.12 16.26
CA LYS A 222 6.45 -1.33 16.40
C LYS A 222 6.86 -2.07 15.13
N SER A 223 7.44 -3.25 15.33
CA SER A 223 7.83 -4.19 14.28
C SER A 223 6.91 -5.41 14.31
N PHE A 224 6.54 -5.91 13.14
CA PHE A 224 5.67 -7.08 12.97
C PHE A 224 6.37 -8.11 12.07
N LYS A 225 6.11 -9.39 12.31
CA LYS A 225 6.55 -10.44 11.39
C LYS A 225 5.64 -10.45 10.16
N TYR A 226 6.12 -11.06 9.07
CA TYR A 226 5.33 -11.17 7.85
C TYR A 226 3.99 -11.88 8.07
N SER A 227 3.98 -12.92 8.91
CA SER A 227 2.79 -13.71 9.28
C SER A 227 1.73 -12.92 10.04
N ASP A 228 2.12 -11.86 10.75
CA ASP A 228 1.22 -11.15 11.68
C ASP A 228 0.37 -10.10 10.95
N ILE A 229 0.75 -9.73 9.72
CA ILE A 229 0.05 -8.75 8.91
C ILE A 229 -0.76 -9.47 7.83
N VAL A 230 -2.08 -9.49 8.02
CA VAL A 230 -3.03 -10.00 7.03
C VAL A 230 -3.23 -8.95 5.95
N ARG A 231 -2.73 -9.22 4.74
CA ARG A 231 -2.93 -8.35 3.58
C ARG A 231 -4.35 -8.54 3.02
N THR A 232 -5.01 -7.45 2.64
CA THR A 232 -6.31 -7.51 1.97
C THR A 232 -6.12 -7.67 0.47
N GLN A 233 -7.03 -8.36 -0.22
CA GLN A 233 -6.98 -8.44 -1.68
C GLN A 233 -7.12 -7.05 -2.32
N TRP A 234 -6.50 -6.89 -3.49
CA TRP A 234 -6.63 -5.70 -4.32
C TRP A 234 -8.06 -5.54 -4.86
N GLN A 235 -8.56 -4.31 -4.92
CA GLN A 235 -9.84 -3.93 -5.49
C GLN A 235 -9.63 -3.04 -6.72
N ASP A 236 -10.12 -3.47 -7.89
CA ASP A 236 -10.03 -2.71 -9.16
C ASP A 236 -11.10 -1.60 -9.27
#